data_AF-A0A0E2H5A9-F1
#
_entry.id   AF-A0A0E2H5A9-F1
#
_cell.length_a   1.000
_cell.length_b   1.000
_cell.length_c   1.000
_cell.angle_alpha   90.00
_cell.angle_beta   90.00
_cell.angle_gamma   90.00
#
_symmetry.space_group_name_H-M   'P 1'
#
loop_
_entity.id
_entity.type
_entity.pdbx_description
1 polymer ?
#
loop_
_entity_poly.entity_id
_entity_poly.type
_entity_poly.pdbx_seq_one_letter_code
_entity_poly.pdbx_strand_id
1 'polypeptide(L)'
;MALLETWRNLAYGDGLDDKKKEELWAGYFQIEKGIYEQILSNPTEVITGTVKDLAEKYNTEILIMTGFLDGINESLKGYENPIDTMEEDTEVKIEIDPEKLYYNMVEAKANWLYELPQWDEILTPDKRKELYKSQKSSGTVRKGKKIFPNDPCPCGSGKKYKKCCGKNA
;
A
#
# COMPACT_ATOMS: atom_id res chain seq x y z
N MET A 1 -2.88 -9.44 24.26
CA MET A 1 -3.49 -8.92 23.01
C MET A 1 -2.34 -8.65 22.08
N ALA A 2 -2.41 -9.12 20.83
CA ALA A 2 -1.35 -8.84 19.87
C ALA A 2 -1.21 -7.32 19.69
N LEU A 3 0.01 -6.84 19.50
CA LEU A 3 0.27 -5.40 19.33
C LEU A 3 -0.55 -4.83 18.17
N LEU A 4 -0.73 -5.62 17.10
CA LEU A 4 -1.49 -5.25 15.92
C LEU A 4 -2.97 -5.00 16.20
N GLU A 5 -3.60 -5.83 17.03
CA GLU A 5 -5.00 -5.64 17.44
C GLU A 5 -5.17 -4.33 18.20
N THR A 6 -4.23 -4.02 19.09
CA THR A 6 -4.22 -2.78 19.87
C THR A 6 -4.06 -1.57 18.96
N TRP A 7 -3.12 -1.63 18.01
CA TRP A 7 -2.93 -0.60 16.99
C TRP A 7 -4.18 -0.38 16.13
N ARG A 8 -4.78 -1.44 15.59
CA ARG A 8 -5.97 -1.34 14.74
C ARG A 8 -7.16 -0.74 15.49
N ASN A 9 -7.35 -1.11 16.76
CA ASN A 9 -8.38 -0.51 17.61
C ASN A 9 -8.13 0.98 17.87
N LEU A 10 -6.86 1.39 18.03
CA LEU A 10 -6.50 2.79 18.21
C LEU A 10 -6.68 3.61 16.92
N ALA A 11 -6.21 3.08 15.79
CA ALA A 11 -6.20 3.77 14.50
C ALA A 11 -7.57 3.83 13.82
N TYR A 12 -8.36 2.74 13.92
CA TYR A 12 -9.62 2.57 13.20
C TYR A 12 -10.84 2.36 14.10
N GLY A 13 -10.66 2.12 15.40
CA GLY A 13 -11.78 1.90 16.32
C GLY A 13 -12.59 3.17 16.61
N ASP A 14 -13.69 2.99 17.33
CA ASP A 14 -14.63 4.07 17.68
C ASP A 14 -14.25 4.82 18.98
N GLY A 15 -13.10 4.49 19.58
CA GLY A 15 -12.69 5.01 20.89
C GLY A 15 -12.14 6.45 20.88
N LEU A 16 -11.76 6.98 19.72
CA LEU A 16 -11.22 8.34 19.57
C LEU A 16 -12.21 9.23 18.80
N ASP A 17 -12.35 10.47 19.25
CA ASP A 17 -13.02 11.52 18.48
C ASP A 17 -12.22 11.89 17.23
N ASP A 18 -12.89 12.44 16.21
CA ASP A 18 -12.31 12.73 14.89
C ASP A 18 -11.03 13.58 14.99
N LYS A 19 -11.00 14.56 15.91
CA LYS A 19 -9.84 15.44 16.09
C LYS A 19 -8.61 14.67 16.60
N LYS A 20 -8.79 13.79 17.59
CA LYS A 20 -7.68 12.96 18.09
C LYS A 20 -7.20 11.95 17.04
N LYS A 21 -8.11 11.43 16.21
CA LYS A 21 -7.73 10.58 15.06
C LYS A 21 -6.86 11.35 14.09
N GLU A 22 -7.25 12.57 13.73
CA GLU A 22 -6.42 13.44 12.87
C GLU A 22 -5.04 13.72 13.48
N GLU A 23 -4.96 14.04 14.78
CA GLU A 23 -3.68 14.26 15.49
C GLU A 23 -2.80 12.99 15.48
N LEU A 24 -3.40 11.83 15.73
CA LEU A 24 -2.71 10.53 15.67
C LEU A 24 -2.16 10.24 14.28
N TRP A 25 -2.99 10.40 13.24
CA TRP A 25 -2.56 10.18 11.86
C TRP A 25 -1.50 11.18 11.41
N ALA A 26 -1.62 12.45 11.81
CA ALA A 26 -0.63 13.48 11.51
C ALA A 26 0.75 13.14 12.12
N GLY A 27 0.79 12.71 13.38
CA GLY A 27 2.01 12.26 14.04
C GLY A 27 2.57 10.98 13.40
N TYR A 28 1.70 9.99 13.15
CA TYR A 28 2.08 8.73 12.51
C TYR A 28 2.72 8.96 11.14
N PHE A 29 2.12 9.78 10.27
CA PHE A 29 2.67 10.03 8.93
C PHE A 29 4.03 10.73 8.95
N GLN A 30 4.28 11.61 9.94
CA GLN A 30 5.59 12.23 10.09
C GLN A 30 6.66 11.21 10.48
N ILE A 31 6.35 10.31 11.40
CA ILE A 31 7.26 9.25 11.84
C ILE A 31 7.47 8.25 10.71
N GLU A 32 6.40 7.75 10.10
CA GLU A 32 6.44 6.82 8.97
C GLU A 32 7.30 7.37 7.83
N LYS A 33 7.10 8.64 7.47
CA LYS A 33 7.94 9.31 6.47
C LYS A 33 9.41 9.26 6.85
N GLY A 34 9.76 9.62 8.09
CA GLY A 34 11.15 9.60 8.57
C GLY A 34 11.78 8.21 8.54
N ILE A 35 11.01 7.17 8.86
CA ILE A 35 11.47 5.77 8.78
C ILE A 35 11.74 5.40 7.32
N TYR A 36 10.82 5.70 6.40
CA TYR A 36 11.01 5.45 4.97
C TYR A 36 12.18 6.25 4.39
N GLU A 37 12.38 7.50 4.80
CA GLU A 37 13.54 8.29 4.37
C GLU A 37 14.85 7.57 4.71
N GLN A 38 14.97 6.98 5.90
CA GLN A 38 16.16 6.21 6.30
C GLN A 38 16.30 4.89 5.53
N ILE A 39 15.20 4.14 5.38
CA ILE A 39 15.20 2.86 4.66
C ILE A 39 15.54 3.06 3.18
N LEU A 40 14.98 4.09 2.54
CA LEU A 40 15.21 4.41 1.14
C LEU A 40 16.62 4.98 0.91
N SER A 41 17.25 5.59 1.91
CA SER A 41 18.67 5.97 1.81
C SER A 41 19.59 4.75 1.69
N ASN A 42 19.22 3.60 2.26
CA ASN A 42 19.98 2.35 2.17
C ASN A 42 19.06 1.17 1.76
N PRO A 43 18.57 1.13 0.50
CA PRO A 43 17.52 0.19 0.10
C PRO A 43 17.97 -1.29 0.10
N THR A 44 19.29 -1.54 0.10
CA THR A 44 19.88 -2.87 0.16
C THR A 44 20.15 -3.34 1.60
N GLU A 45 20.01 -2.45 2.58
CA GLU A 45 20.23 -2.78 3.98
C GLU A 45 19.09 -3.65 4.49
N VAL A 46 19.47 -4.79 5.08
CA VAL A 46 18.53 -5.69 5.75
C VAL A 46 18.49 -5.31 7.22
N ILE A 47 17.36 -4.77 7.65
CA ILE A 47 17.17 -4.37 9.05
C ILE A 47 16.54 -5.54 9.79
N THR A 48 17.22 -6.07 10.80
CA THR A 48 16.72 -7.12 11.69
C THR A 48 16.73 -6.63 13.12
N GLY A 49 15.71 -6.98 13.89
CA GLY A 49 15.62 -6.68 15.32
C GLY A 49 14.25 -7.07 15.87
N THR A 50 14.05 -6.91 17.17
CA THR A 50 12.72 -7.05 17.76
C THR A 50 11.86 -5.83 17.45
N VAL A 51 10.53 -5.95 17.58
CA VAL A 51 9.61 -4.80 17.43
C VAL A 51 10.04 -3.64 18.34
N LYS A 52 10.46 -3.96 19.56
CA LYS A 52 10.99 -2.99 20.52
C LYS A 52 12.30 -2.36 20.07
N ASP A 53 13.27 -3.15 19.61
CA ASP A 53 14.56 -2.62 19.13
C ASP A 53 14.36 -1.67 17.96
N LEU A 54 13.43 -1.98 17.06
CA LEU A 54 13.10 -1.10 15.95
C LEU A 54 12.42 0.18 16.43
N ALA A 55 11.47 0.08 17.36
CA ALA A 55 10.83 1.26 17.96
C ALA A 55 11.88 2.21 18.57
N GLU A 56 12.84 1.67 19.32
CA GLU A 56 13.94 2.44 19.91
C GLU A 56 14.90 2.99 18.83
N LYS A 57 15.28 2.18 17.83
CA LYS A 57 16.17 2.57 16.72
C LYS A 57 15.61 3.78 15.95
N TYR A 58 14.31 3.81 15.72
CA TYR A 58 13.64 4.89 15.01
C TYR A 58 13.02 5.96 15.93
N ASN A 59 13.32 5.91 17.23
CA ASN A 59 12.81 6.84 18.25
C ASN A 59 11.29 7.04 18.15
N THR A 60 10.56 5.94 18.10
CA THR A 60 9.11 5.90 17.99
C THR A 60 8.50 4.98 19.06
N GLU A 61 7.20 5.07 19.24
CA GLU A 61 6.47 4.18 20.15
C GLU A 61 6.27 2.80 19.53
N ILE A 62 6.22 1.75 20.36
CA ILE A 62 6.01 0.36 19.93
C ILE A 62 4.74 0.22 19.09
N LEU A 63 3.66 0.92 19.45
CA LEU A 63 2.41 0.90 18.69
C LEU A 63 2.53 1.56 17.31
N ILE A 64 3.30 2.64 17.19
CA ILE A 64 3.55 3.30 15.90
C ILE A 64 4.43 2.42 15.02
N MET A 65 5.46 1.79 15.60
CA MET A 65 6.29 0.80 14.89
C MET A 65 5.45 -0.40 14.44
N THR A 66 4.50 -0.86 15.26
CA THR A 66 3.55 -1.92 14.90
C THR A 66 2.73 -1.54 13.67
N GLY A 67 2.21 -0.31 13.62
CA GLY A 67 1.48 0.20 12.45
C GLY A 67 2.35 0.28 11.19
N PHE A 68 3.60 0.73 11.36
CA PHE A 68 4.58 0.73 10.27
C PHE A 68 4.87 -0.68 9.76
N LEU A 69 5.06 -1.65 10.66
CA LEU A 69 5.30 -3.04 10.32
C LEU A 69 4.12 -3.68 9.59
N ASP A 70 2.87 -3.38 10.00
CA ASP A 70 1.64 -3.79 9.30
C ASP A 70 1.63 -3.27 7.85
N GLY A 71 1.91 -1.97 7.65
CA GLY A 71 1.92 -1.35 6.33
C GLY A 71 3.05 -1.83 5.41
N ILE A 72 4.26 -2.03 5.94
CA ILE A 72 5.42 -2.44 5.14
C ILE A 72 5.41 -3.94 4.81
N ASN A 73 4.70 -4.77 5.57
CA ASN A 73 4.76 -6.24 5.45
C ASN A 73 4.44 -6.72 4.02
N GLU A 74 3.42 -6.12 3.40
CA GLU A 74 3.02 -6.45 2.02
C GLU A 74 4.08 -6.04 0.98
N SER A 75 5.02 -5.19 1.34
CA SER A 75 6.07 -4.65 0.47
C SER A 75 7.44 -5.29 0.68
N LEU A 76 7.54 -6.32 1.54
CA LEU A 76 8.76 -7.07 1.79
C LEU A 76 9.07 -8.05 0.65
N LYS A 77 10.36 -8.40 0.56
CA LYS A 77 10.92 -9.22 -0.53
C LYS A 77 10.67 -10.71 -0.35
N GLY A 78 9.43 -11.13 -0.63
CA GLY A 78 9.06 -12.54 -0.77
C GLY A 78 8.87 -13.29 0.55
N TYR A 79 8.72 -12.58 1.66
CA TYR A 79 8.35 -13.13 2.97
C TYR A 79 7.45 -12.13 3.69
N GLU A 80 6.75 -12.61 4.72
CA GLU A 80 5.90 -11.81 5.59
C GLU A 80 6.29 -12.09 7.04
N ASN A 81 6.43 -11.04 7.84
CA ASN A 81 6.64 -11.16 9.27
C ASN A 81 5.32 -11.56 9.96
N PRO A 82 5.38 -12.23 11.13
CA PRO A 82 4.20 -12.68 11.87
C PRO A 82 3.50 -11.52 12.60
N ILE A 83 2.99 -10.53 11.84
CA ILE A 83 2.41 -9.30 12.38
C ILE A 83 1.14 -9.53 13.21
N ASP A 84 0.34 -10.55 12.87
CA ASP A 84 -0.92 -10.83 13.57
C ASP A 84 -0.71 -11.35 15.00
N THR A 85 0.44 -11.98 15.27
CA THR A 85 0.77 -12.58 16.56
C THR A 85 1.98 -11.92 17.21
N MET A 86 2.44 -10.76 16.70
CA MET A 86 3.66 -10.13 17.21
C MET A 86 3.46 -9.47 18.58
N GLU A 87 4.50 -9.63 19.39
CA GLU A 87 4.70 -8.99 20.69
C GLU A 87 5.98 -8.13 20.63
N GLU A 88 6.32 -7.44 21.72
CA GLU A 88 7.41 -6.46 21.74
C GLU A 88 8.80 -7.07 21.46
N ASP A 89 9.00 -8.34 21.82
CA ASP A 89 10.22 -9.11 21.66
C ASP A 89 10.22 -9.97 20.38
N THR A 90 9.18 -9.87 19.56
CA THR A 90 9.11 -10.62 18.30
C THR A 90 10.16 -10.12 17.32
N GLU A 91 11.04 -11.02 16.88
CA GLU A 91 12.04 -10.72 15.86
C GLU A 91 11.38 -10.53 14.49
N VAL A 92 11.68 -9.40 13.86
CA VAL A 92 11.20 -9.06 12.53
C VAL A 92 12.37 -8.68 11.62
N LYS A 93 12.17 -8.90 10.33
CA LYS A 93 13.14 -8.55 9.29
C LYS A 93 12.49 -7.60 8.29
N ILE A 94 13.14 -6.48 8.00
CA ILE A 94 12.71 -5.52 6.98
C ILE A 94 13.76 -5.54 5.86
N GLU A 95 13.39 -6.15 4.74
CA GLU A 95 14.10 -6.14 3.47
C GLU A 95 13.11 -5.67 2.42
N ILE A 96 13.27 -4.41 1.98
CA ILE A 96 12.36 -3.80 1.03
C ILE A 96 12.64 -4.27 -0.39
N ASP A 97 11.59 -4.45 -1.17
CA ASP A 97 11.67 -4.52 -2.63
C ASP A 97 11.25 -3.15 -3.20
N PRO A 98 12.19 -2.34 -3.73
CA PRO A 98 11.87 -0.98 -4.19
C PRO A 98 10.75 -0.90 -5.22
N GLU A 99 10.68 -1.86 -6.16
CA GLU A 99 9.64 -1.82 -7.20
C GLU A 99 8.28 -2.15 -6.61
N LYS A 100 8.21 -3.18 -5.76
CA LYS A 100 6.99 -3.61 -5.07
C LYS A 100 6.51 -2.55 -4.07
N LEU A 101 7.42 -1.99 -3.28
CA LEU A 101 7.15 -0.92 -2.32
C LEU A 101 6.58 0.31 -3.01
N TYR A 102 7.22 0.75 -4.10
CA TYR A 102 6.71 1.88 -4.89
C TYR A 102 5.30 1.59 -5.45
N TYR A 103 5.09 0.40 -5.99
CA TYR A 103 3.80 -0.04 -6.53
C TYR A 103 2.68 -0.01 -5.47
N ASN A 104 2.96 -0.52 -4.26
CA ASN A 104 2.02 -0.56 -3.14
C ASN A 104 1.75 0.85 -2.58
N MET A 105 2.76 1.72 -2.47
CA MET A 105 2.57 3.12 -2.07
C MET A 105 1.64 3.88 -3.03
N VAL A 106 1.74 3.63 -4.34
CA VAL A 106 0.85 4.22 -5.35
C VAL A 106 -0.58 3.70 -5.23
N GLU A 107 -0.76 2.44 -4.80
CA GLU A 107 -2.06 1.83 -4.50
C GLU A 107 -2.72 2.50 -3.30
N ALA A 108 -1.97 2.60 -2.20
CA ALA A 108 -2.37 3.23 -0.95
C ALA A 108 -2.56 4.76 -1.07
N LYS A 109 -2.21 5.34 -2.22
CA LYS A 109 -2.22 6.80 -2.48
C LYS A 109 -1.33 7.57 -1.51
N ALA A 110 -0.23 6.96 -1.06
CA ALA A 110 0.71 7.54 -0.12
C ALA A 110 1.71 8.49 -0.83
N ASN A 111 1.20 9.63 -1.33
CA ASN A 111 2.01 10.58 -2.09
C ASN A 111 3.19 11.13 -1.30
N TRP A 112 3.06 11.27 0.03
CA TRP A 112 4.16 11.70 0.89
C TRP A 112 5.34 10.70 0.96
N LEU A 113 5.14 9.45 0.51
CA LEU A 113 6.16 8.40 0.50
C LEU A 113 6.72 8.13 -0.91
N TYR A 114 5.86 7.96 -1.92
CA TYR A 114 6.33 7.64 -3.27
C TYR A 114 6.89 8.86 -4.02
N GLU A 115 6.74 10.08 -3.50
CA GLU A 115 7.35 11.31 -4.03
C GLU A 115 8.65 11.70 -3.31
N LEU A 116 9.13 10.86 -2.38
CA LEU A 116 10.39 11.11 -1.66
C LEU A 116 11.58 11.20 -2.64
N PRO A 117 12.51 12.17 -2.45
CA PRO A 117 13.66 12.36 -3.34
C PRO A 117 14.62 11.17 -3.34
N GLN A 118 14.65 10.36 -2.27
CA GLN A 118 15.44 9.13 -2.18
C GLN A 118 15.14 8.16 -3.33
N TRP A 119 13.91 8.17 -3.84
CA TRP A 119 13.56 7.34 -5.00
C TRP A 119 14.33 7.68 -6.26
N ASP A 120 14.87 8.90 -6.40
CA ASP A 120 15.68 9.29 -7.56
C ASP A 120 16.97 8.47 -7.66
N GLU A 121 17.52 8.03 -6.52
CA GLU A 121 18.73 7.20 -6.47
C GLU A 121 18.44 5.70 -6.64
N ILE A 122 17.21 5.27 -6.32
CA ILE A 122 16.80 3.86 -6.35
C ILE A 122 16.15 3.47 -7.69
N LEU A 123 15.24 4.31 -8.19
CA LEU A 123 14.43 4.04 -9.36
C LEU A 123 14.54 5.19 -10.37
N THR A 124 14.83 4.83 -11.62
CA THR A 124 14.86 5.82 -12.71
C THR A 124 13.48 6.48 -12.87
N PRO A 125 13.42 7.74 -13.32
CA PRO A 125 12.15 8.43 -13.57
C PRO A 125 11.22 7.65 -14.51
N ASP A 126 11.78 7.01 -15.54
CA ASP A 126 11.01 6.20 -16.48
C ASP A 126 10.39 4.98 -15.81
N LYS A 127 11.17 4.27 -14.96
CA LYS A 127 10.68 3.11 -14.22
C LYS A 127 9.58 3.49 -13.23
N ARG A 128 9.72 4.61 -12.52
CA ARG A 128 8.66 5.14 -11.63
C ARG A 128 7.39 5.46 -12.39
N LYS A 129 7.50 6.11 -13.55
CA LYS A 129 6.36 6.43 -14.40
C LYS A 129 5.68 5.17 -14.93
N GLU A 130 6.46 4.15 -15.29
CA GLU A 130 5.95 2.84 -15.70
C GLU A 130 5.18 2.16 -14.56
N LEU A 131 5.78 2.05 -13.37
CA LEU A 131 5.16 1.44 -12.19
C LEU A 131 3.88 2.20 -11.79
N TYR A 132 3.92 3.52 -11.75
CA TYR A 132 2.76 4.36 -11.45
C TYR A 132 1.60 4.08 -12.42
N LYS A 133 1.89 4.08 -13.73
CA LYS A 133 0.87 3.83 -14.77
C LYS A 133 0.36 2.40 -14.70
N SER A 134 1.25 1.43 -14.50
CA SER A 134 0.92 0.02 -14.34
C SER A 134 -0.07 -0.17 -13.20
N GLN A 135 0.25 0.36 -12.02
CA GLN A 135 -0.64 0.31 -10.86
C GLN A 135 -1.99 0.98 -11.17
N LYS A 136 -2.02 2.25 -11.58
CA LYS A 136 -3.30 2.92 -11.88
C LYS A 136 -4.15 2.17 -12.92
N SER A 137 -3.52 1.44 -13.84
CA SER A 137 -4.22 0.61 -14.80
C SER A 137 -4.73 -0.72 -14.23
N SER A 138 -4.08 -1.28 -13.21
CA SER A 138 -4.44 -2.55 -12.58
C SER A 138 -5.84 -2.51 -11.95
N GLY A 139 -6.16 -1.40 -11.25
CA GLY A 139 -7.49 -1.18 -10.65
C GLY A 139 -8.57 -0.71 -11.64
N THR A 140 -8.20 -0.38 -12.88
CA THR A 140 -9.15 0.12 -13.87
C THR A 140 -9.82 -1.05 -14.60
N VAL A 141 -11.01 -1.44 -14.13
CA VAL A 141 -11.88 -2.35 -14.90
C VAL A 141 -12.37 -1.64 -16.16
N ARG A 142 -11.76 -1.96 -17.31
CA ARG A 142 -12.24 -1.48 -18.61
C ARG A 142 -13.61 -2.09 -18.89
N LYS A 143 -14.67 -1.32 -18.64
CA LYS A 143 -16.01 -1.68 -19.13
C LYS A 143 -15.92 -1.85 -20.64
N GLY A 144 -16.32 -3.02 -21.13
CA GLY A 144 -16.42 -3.28 -22.56
C GLY A 144 -17.28 -2.20 -23.23
N LYS A 145 -17.06 -1.99 -24.54
CA LYS A 145 -17.84 -1.03 -25.33
C LYS A 145 -19.33 -1.25 -25.05
N LYS A 146 -20.02 -0.23 -24.53
CA LYS A 146 -21.48 -0.30 -24.36
C LYS A 146 -22.11 -0.59 -25.72
N ILE A 147 -22.88 -1.68 -25.80
CA ILE A 147 -23.60 -2.07 -27.01
C ILE A 147 -24.95 -1.35 -26.97
N PHE A 148 -25.19 -0.47 -27.94
CA PHE A 148 -26.47 0.22 -28.06
C PHE A 148 -27.47 -0.61 -28.88
N PRO A 149 -28.79 -0.41 -28.71
CA PRO A 149 -29.82 -1.18 -29.42
C PRO A 149 -29.66 -1.23 -30.96
N ASN A 150 -29.10 -0.18 -31.57
CA ASN A 150 -28.90 -0.12 -33.01
C ASN A 150 -27.51 -0.58 -33.50
N ASP A 151 -26.56 -0.85 -32.60
CA ASP A 151 -25.21 -1.30 -32.96
C ASP A 151 -25.23 -2.69 -33.61
N PRO A 152 -24.22 -3.04 -34.44
CA PRO A 152 -24.03 -4.41 -34.92
C PRO A 152 -23.98 -5.40 -33.76
N CYS A 153 -24.72 -6.49 -33.88
CA CYS A 153 -24.82 -7.51 -32.84
C CYS A 153 -23.49 -8.26 -32.70
N PRO A 154 -22.95 -8.42 -31.47
CA PRO A 154 -21.62 -9.02 -31.25
C PRO A 154 -21.55 -10.52 -31.60
N CYS A 155 -22.69 -11.19 -31.79
CA CYS A 155 -22.73 -12.60 -32.20
C CYS A 155 -22.39 -12.83 -33.68
N GLY A 156 -22.03 -11.78 -34.44
CA GLY A 156 -21.64 -11.89 -35.85
C GLY A 156 -22.80 -12.05 -36.83
N SER A 157 -24.06 -11.94 -36.38
CA SER A 157 -25.23 -12.19 -37.23
C SER A 157 -25.49 -11.12 -38.31
N GLY A 158 -24.69 -10.06 -38.39
CA GLY A 158 -24.91 -8.90 -39.26
C GLY A 158 -26.16 -8.06 -38.95
N LYS A 159 -26.88 -8.34 -37.86
CA LYS A 159 -28.12 -7.63 -37.46
C LYS A 159 -27.83 -6.57 -36.40
N LYS A 160 -28.72 -5.58 -36.25
CA LYS A 160 -28.69 -4.64 -35.10
C LYS A 160 -28.95 -5.40 -33.79
N TYR A 161 -28.31 -5.02 -32.68
CA TYR A 161 -28.40 -5.69 -31.38
C TYR A 161 -29.85 -5.92 -30.93
N LYS A 162 -30.71 -4.89 -31.00
CA LYS A 162 -32.16 -4.97 -30.67
C LYS A 162 -32.97 -5.95 -31.52
N LYS A 163 -32.45 -6.35 -32.68
CA LYS A 163 -33.08 -7.30 -33.60
C LYS A 163 -32.48 -8.71 -33.49
N CYS A 164 -31.52 -8.92 -32.58
CA CYS A 164 -30.84 -10.20 -32.38
C CYS A 164 -30.67 -10.49 -30.88
N CYS A 165 -29.46 -10.47 -30.32
CA CYS A 165 -29.22 -10.80 -28.90
C CYS A 165 -30.00 -9.89 -27.92
N GLY A 166 -30.30 -8.65 -28.30
CA GLY A 166 -31.10 -7.72 -27.51
C GLY A 166 -32.61 -7.76 -27.79
N LYS A 167 -33.12 -8.76 -28.52
CA LYS A 167 -34.55 -8.87 -28.86
C LYS A 167 -35.39 -9.42 -27.70
N ASN A 168 -34.77 -10.20 -26.80
CA ASN A 168 -35.39 -10.82 -25.62
C ASN A 168 -34.57 -10.58 -24.33
N ALA A 169 -33.65 -9.61 -24.36
CA ALA A 169 -32.80 -9.26 -23.22
C ALA A 169 -33.42 -8.13 -22.40
#